data_AF-A0A953MV28-F1
#
_entry.id   AF-A0A953MV28-F1
#
_cell.length_a   1.000
_cell.length_b   1.000
_cell.length_c   1.000
_cell.angle_alpha   90.00
_cell.angle_beta   90.00
_cell.angle_gamma   90.00
#
_symmetry.space_group_name_H-M   'P 1'
#
loop_
_entity.id
_entity.type
_entity.pdbx_description
1 polymer ?
#
loop_
_entity_poly.entity_id
_entity_poly.type
_entity_poly.pdbx_seq_one_letter_code
_entity_poly.pdbx_strand_id
1 'polypeptide(L)'
;MFKVLVLAYYFPPMGLSGVQRTLKFAKYLKDYNWEPTVITTGASGYYAHDSTMLKEAVDAEIKIIRVEGKEINSLLSRNGTVKMPPELLRKIASRASSSLMIPDNKISWSKKAYKKC
;
A
#
# COMPACT_ATOMS: atom_id res chain seq x y z
N MET A 1 3.46 8.67 25.53
CA MET A 1 2.97 8.01 24.31
C MET A 1 3.42 8.82 23.12
N PHE A 2 4.21 8.22 22.24
CA PHE A 2 4.73 8.88 21.04
C PHE A 2 3.83 8.61 19.85
N LYS A 3 3.66 9.58 18.95
CA LYS A 3 2.85 9.40 17.74
C LYS A 3 3.78 9.24 16.54
N VAL A 4 3.47 8.28 15.67
CA VAL A 4 4.22 8.04 14.43
C VAL A 4 3.30 7.90 13.25
N LEU A 5 3.66 8.59 12.17
CA LEU A 5 2.97 8.49 10.88
C LEU A 5 3.77 7.57 9.96
N VAL A 6 3.12 6.51 9.48
CA VAL A 6 3.69 5.55 8.55
C VAL A 6 3.06 5.76 7.18
N LEU A 7 3.87 6.17 6.20
CA LEU A 7 3.44 6.27 4.81
C LEU A 7 3.79 4.98 4.09
N ALA A 8 2.77 4.25 3.64
CA ALA A 8 2.96 2.96 3.00
C ALA A 8 2.00 2.76 1.83
N TYR A 9 2.50 2.71 0.60
CA TYR A 9 1.67 2.40 -0.57
C TYR A 9 0.99 1.03 -0.46
N TYR A 10 1.73 0.06 0.08
CA TYR A 10 1.32 -1.33 0.20
C TYR A 10 1.05 -1.66 1.66
N PHE A 11 -0.22 -1.84 1.99
CA PHE A 11 -0.69 -2.21 3.32
C PHE A 11 -1.86 -3.21 3.17
N PRO A 12 -2.19 -4.04 4.20
CA PRO A 12 -3.33 -4.95 4.10
C PRO A 12 -4.59 -4.24 3.59
N PRO A 13 -5.48 -4.91 2.82
CA PRO A 13 -5.53 -6.35 2.57
C PRO A 13 -4.59 -6.85 1.46
N MET A 14 -3.63 -6.05 0.97
CA MET A 14 -2.63 -6.54 0.02
C MET A 14 -1.77 -7.66 0.65
N GLY A 15 -1.47 -8.73 -0.09
CA GLY A 15 -0.96 -9.98 0.46
C GLY A 15 0.48 -10.38 0.08
N LEU A 16 1.34 -9.45 -0.36
CA LEU A 16 2.73 -9.77 -0.70
C LEU A 16 3.70 -9.53 0.47
N SER A 17 4.90 -10.11 0.37
CA SER A 17 5.93 -10.07 1.43
C SER A 17 6.28 -8.67 1.93
N GLY A 18 6.29 -7.66 1.05
CA GLY A 18 6.52 -6.26 1.42
C GLY A 18 5.44 -5.70 2.36
N VAL A 19 4.21 -6.18 2.23
CA VAL A 19 3.08 -5.76 3.08
C VAL A 19 3.22 -6.34 4.48
N GLN A 20 3.67 -7.59 4.59
CA GLN A 20 3.89 -8.24 5.88
C GLN A 20 4.92 -7.48 6.71
N ARG A 21 6.02 -7.04 6.09
CA ARG A 21 7.04 -6.25 6.78
C ARG A 21 6.42 -5.00 7.41
N THR A 22 5.77 -4.15 6.62
CA THR A 22 5.19 -2.90 7.11
C THR A 22 4.13 -3.14 8.18
N LEU A 23 3.29 -4.18 8.01
CA LEU A 23 2.29 -4.56 9.02
C LEU A 23 2.94 -4.94 10.35
N LYS A 24 3.97 -5.79 10.35
CA LYS A 24 4.63 -6.23 11.59
C LYS A 24 5.34 -5.06 12.28
N PHE A 25 6.00 -4.18 11.52
CA PHE A 25 6.57 -2.95 12.08
C PHE A 25 5.51 -2.07 12.75
N ALA A 26 4.40 -1.79 12.06
CA ALA A 26 3.31 -1.01 12.63
C ALA A 26 2.70 -1.67 13.88
N LYS A 27 2.50 -2.99 13.85
CA LYS A 27 1.96 -3.76 14.98
C LYS A 27 2.84 -3.63 16.23
N TYR A 28 4.13 -3.92 16.11
CA TYR A 28 5.04 -3.98 17.26
C TYR A 28 5.48 -2.61 17.79
N LEU A 29 5.25 -1.51 17.05
CA LEU A 29 5.53 -0.16 17.56
C LEU A 29 4.79 0.15 18.87
N LYS A 30 3.57 -0.40 19.04
CA LYS A 30 2.78 -0.20 20.25
C LYS A 30 3.45 -0.75 21.51
N ASP A 31 4.19 -1.86 21.39
CA ASP A 31 4.93 -2.46 22.50
C ASP A 31 6.03 -1.53 23.04
N TYR A 32 6.45 -0.54 22.24
CA TYR A 32 7.44 0.47 22.58
C TYR A 32 6.83 1.85 22.87
N ASN A 33 5.53 1.92 23.22
CA ASN A 33 4.80 3.16 23.55
C ASN A 33 4.67 4.15 22.36
N TRP A 34 4.71 3.61 21.13
CA TRP A 34 4.42 4.36 19.90
C TRP A 34 3.03 4.02 19.35
N GLU A 35 2.27 5.06 19.04
CA GLU A 35 0.93 4.96 18.45
C GLU A 35 1.01 5.21 16.92
N PRO A 36 0.93 4.17 16.08
CA PRO A 36 1.06 4.30 14.65
C PRO A 36 -0.25 4.72 13.98
N THR A 37 -0.16 5.71 13.10
CA THR A 37 -1.16 5.98 12.07
C THR A 37 -0.57 5.64 10.70
N VAL A 38 -1.22 4.76 9.96
CA VAL A 38 -0.78 4.33 8.62
C VAL A 38 -1.61 5.05 7.57
N ILE A 39 -0.98 5.82 6.68
CA ILE A 39 -1.62 6.32 5.46
C ILE A 39 -1.22 5.42 4.31
N THR A 40 -2.23 4.86 3.64
CA THR A 40 -2.02 3.90 2.56
C THR A 40 -2.90 4.17 1.34
N THR A 41 -2.69 3.40 0.27
CA THR A 41 -3.54 3.47 -0.92
C THR A 41 -4.92 2.88 -0.62
N GLY A 42 -5.94 3.43 -1.30
CA GLY A 42 -7.29 2.89 -1.32
C GLY A 42 -7.38 1.55 -2.05
N ALA A 43 -8.54 1.26 -2.63
CA ALA A 43 -8.69 0.08 -3.48
C ALA A 43 -7.68 0.14 -4.64
N SER A 44 -6.85 -0.90 -4.75
CA SER A 44 -5.85 -1.04 -5.80
C SER A 44 -5.79 -2.48 -6.24
N GLY A 45 -5.78 -2.69 -7.56
CA GLY A 45 -5.43 -3.97 -8.16
C GLY A 45 -4.04 -4.37 -7.70
N TYR A 46 -3.94 -5.57 -7.14
CA TYR A 46 -2.69 -6.11 -6.61
C TYR A 46 -2.62 -7.61 -6.86
N TYR A 47 -1.41 -8.18 -6.85
CA TYR A 47 -1.19 -9.56 -7.26
C TYR A 47 -1.68 -10.60 -6.23
N ALA A 48 -1.90 -10.18 -4.99
CA ALA A 48 -2.41 -11.02 -3.93
C ALA A 48 -3.20 -10.17 -2.94
N HIS A 49 -4.31 -10.71 -2.44
CA HIS A 49 -5.03 -10.13 -1.31
C HIS A 49 -5.16 -11.17 -0.21
N ASP A 50 -4.95 -10.74 1.02
CA ASP A 50 -5.09 -11.55 2.23
C ASP A 50 -5.85 -10.76 3.30
N SER A 51 -7.09 -11.17 3.55
CA SER A 51 -7.96 -10.56 4.56
C SER A 51 -7.50 -10.87 5.98
N THR A 52 -6.73 -11.95 6.20
CA THR A 52 -6.23 -12.30 7.54
C THR A 52 -5.21 -11.27 8.03
N MET A 53 -4.40 -10.72 7.13
CA MET A 53 -3.47 -9.62 7.43
C MET A 53 -4.20 -8.32 7.78
N LEU A 54 -5.36 -8.07 7.17
CA LEU A 54 -6.20 -6.93 7.54
C LEU A 54 -6.80 -7.12 8.93
N LYS A 55 -7.29 -8.33 9.22
CA LYS A 55 -7.78 -8.69 10.57
C LYS A 55 -6.69 -8.47 11.60
N GLU A 56 -5.46 -8.93 11.34
CA GLU A 56 -4.32 -8.70 12.23
C GLU A 56 -4.06 -7.21 12.49
N ALA A 57 -4.16 -6.35 11.46
CA ALA A 57 -3.97 -4.91 11.63
C ALA A 57 -5.06 -4.25 12.50
N VAL A 58 -6.31 -4.73 12.36
CA VAL A 58 -7.46 -4.28 13.16
C VAL A 58 -7.35 -4.77 14.60
N ASP A 59 -6.96 -6.03 14.81
CA ASP A 59 -6.76 -6.62 16.14
C ASP A 59 -5.61 -5.91 16.89
N ALA A 60 -4.60 -5.41 16.18
CA ALA A 60 -3.53 -4.56 16.72
C ALA A 60 -3.95 -3.09 16.90
N GLU A 61 -5.22 -2.75 16.60
CA GLU A 61 -5.80 -1.41 16.71
C GLU A 61 -4.97 -0.34 15.98
N ILE A 62 -4.40 -0.67 14.81
CA ILE A 62 -3.62 0.27 14.01
C ILE A 62 -4.59 1.23 13.33
N LYS A 63 -4.36 2.55 13.45
CA LYS A 63 -5.18 3.54 12.73
C LYS A 63 -4.79 3.56 11.26
N ILE A 64 -5.69 3.17 10.37
CA ILE A 64 -5.43 3.09 8.92
C ILE A 64 -6.27 4.15 8.19
N ILE A 65 -5.60 5.04 7.45
CA ILE A 65 -6.23 6.05 6.59
C ILE A 65 -5.96 5.65 5.14
N ARG A 66 -7.03 5.35 4.40
CA ARG A 66 -6.95 4.98 2.98
C ARG A 66 -7.22 6.18 2.09
N VAL A 67 -6.35 6.39 1.12
CA VAL A 67 -6.47 7.50 0.16
C VAL A 67 -6.49 6.94 -1.26
N GLU A 68 -7.54 7.25 -2.01
CA GLU A 68 -7.69 6.82 -3.39
C GLU A 68 -6.82 7.66 -4.34
N GLY A 69 -5.91 7.02 -5.08
CA GLY A 69 -5.14 7.64 -6.15
C GLY A 69 -5.87 7.59 -7.50
N LYS A 70 -5.33 8.24 -8.53
CA LYS A 70 -5.78 8.06 -9.92
C LYS A 70 -4.84 7.15 -10.74
N GLU A 71 -4.05 6.34 -10.06
CA GLU A 71 -3.06 5.48 -10.70
C GLU A 71 -3.72 4.30 -11.42
N ILE A 72 -3.03 3.76 -12.44
CA ILE A 72 -3.50 2.61 -13.23
C ILE A 72 -3.92 1.45 -12.33
N ASN A 73 -3.15 1.15 -11.29
CA ASN A 73 -3.49 0.08 -10.35
C ASN A 73 -4.77 0.39 -9.55
N SER A 74 -5.06 1.66 -9.24
CA SER A 74 -6.32 2.02 -8.57
C SER A 74 -7.52 1.86 -9.50
N LEU A 75 -7.36 2.08 -10.81
CA LEU A 75 -8.40 1.79 -11.80
C LEU A 75 -8.63 0.29 -11.96
N LEU A 76 -7.55 -0.50 -11.95
CA LEU A 76 -7.59 -1.98 -11.97
C LEU A 76 -8.15 -2.60 -10.68
N SER A 77 -8.42 -1.80 -9.64
CA SER A 77 -8.97 -2.30 -8.37
C SER A 77 -10.36 -2.92 -8.49
N ARG A 78 -11.13 -2.55 -9.52
CA ARG A 78 -12.43 -3.18 -9.83
C ARG A 78 -12.29 -4.70 -10.03
N ASN A 79 -11.13 -5.16 -10.49
CA ASN A 79 -10.84 -6.56 -10.75
C ASN A 79 -10.23 -7.28 -9.54
N GLY A 80 -10.07 -6.60 -8.39
CA GLY A 80 -9.52 -7.18 -7.16
C GLY A 80 -8.10 -7.70 -7.33
N THR A 81 -7.93 -9.01 -7.19
CA THR A 81 -6.63 -9.67 -7.38
C THR A 81 -6.30 -9.78 -8.87
N VAL A 82 -5.29 -9.03 -9.30
CA VAL A 82 -4.86 -8.97 -10.71
C VAL A 82 -3.84 -10.08 -10.97
N LYS A 83 -3.98 -10.81 -12.08
CA LYS A 83 -2.99 -11.81 -12.49
C LYS A 83 -1.69 -11.14 -12.94
N MET A 84 -0.56 -11.75 -12.60
CA MET A 84 0.75 -11.31 -13.08
C MET A 84 0.80 -11.44 -14.62
N PRO A 85 1.21 -10.39 -15.36
CA PRO A 85 1.38 -10.49 -16.80
C PRO A 85 2.57 -11.39 -17.17
N PRO A 86 2.62 -11.93 -18.41
CA PRO A 86 3.76 -12.65 -18.93
C PRO A 86 5.08 -11.88 -18.81
N GLU A 87 6.20 -12.59 -18.60
CA GLU A 87 7.51 -11.99 -18.28
C GLU A 87 8.03 -11.02 -19.35
N LEU A 88 7.79 -11.31 -20.63
CA LEU A 88 8.18 -10.44 -21.75
C LEU A 88 7.47 -9.08 -21.67
N LEU A 89 6.13 -9.10 -21.51
CA LEU A 89 5.33 -7.89 -21.37
C LEU A 89 5.72 -7.12 -20.11
N ARG A 90 5.97 -7.84 -19.00
CA ARG A 90 6.42 -7.24 -17.74
C ARG A 90 7.73 -6.48 -17.91
N LYS A 91 8.71 -7.03 -18.65
CA LYS A 91 10.00 -6.38 -18.92
C LYS A 91 9.88 -5.16 -19.85
N ILE A 92 9.03 -5.23 -20.86
CA ILE A 92 8.78 -4.09 -21.76
C ILE A 92 8.09 -2.97 -20.99
N ALA A 93 7.02 -3.31 -20.26
CA ALA A 93 6.27 -2.36 -19.45
C ALA A 93 7.12 -1.74 -18.34
N SER A 94 7.97 -2.52 -17.67
CA SER A 94 8.84 -1.99 -16.62
C SER A 94 9.82 -0.96 -17.18
N ARG A 95 10.49 -1.25 -18.30
CA ARG A 95 11.41 -0.33 -18.99
C ARG A 95 10.71 0.97 -19.43
N ALA A 96 9.53 0.86 -20.03
CA ALA A 96 8.75 2.03 -20.43
C ALA A 96 8.33 2.87 -19.20
N SER A 97 7.82 2.21 -18.16
CA SER A 97 7.39 2.89 -16.93
C SER A 97 8.54 3.55 -16.18
N SER A 98 9.71 2.91 -16.11
CA SER A 98 10.88 3.46 -15.43
C SER A 98 11.44 4.71 -16.10
N SER A 99 11.17 4.90 -17.39
CA SER A 99 11.55 6.12 -18.11
C SER A 99 10.51 7.23 -17.96
N LEU A 100 9.23 6.90 -17.85
CA LEU A 100 8.14 7.87 -17.89
C LEU A 100 7.61 8.29 -16.51
N MET A 101 7.75 7.44 -15.49
CA MET A 101 7.13 7.63 -14.17
C MET A 101 8.16 7.99 -13.09
N ILE A 102 9.12 8.84 -13.42
CA ILE A 102 10.06 9.44 -12.46
C ILE A 102 9.37 10.66 -11.82
N PRO A 103 9.38 10.82 -10.48
CA PRO A 103 10.09 10.02 -9.48
C PRO A 103 9.39 8.73 -9.04
N ASP A 104 8.06 8.63 -9.19
CA ASP A 104 7.29 7.45 -8.77
C ASP A 104 5.98 7.32 -9.58
N ASN A 105 5.44 6.10 -9.70
CA ASN A 105 4.11 5.82 -10.25
C ASN A 105 2.96 6.11 -9.27
N LYS A 106 3.25 6.73 -8.12
CA LYS A 106 2.27 7.10 -7.07
C LYS A 106 2.11 8.61 -6.86
N ILE A 107 2.53 9.44 -7.82
CA ILE A 107 2.48 10.90 -7.72
C ILE A 107 1.05 11.43 -7.49
N SER A 108 0.02 10.82 -8.08
CA SER A 108 -1.36 11.25 -7.83
C SER A 108 -1.80 10.91 -6.41
N TRP A 109 -1.36 9.79 -5.88
CA TRP A 109 -1.66 9.41 -4.49
C TRP A 109 -0.96 10.36 -3.51
N SER A 110 0.31 10.66 -3.71
CA SER A 110 1.10 11.46 -2.76
C SER A 110 0.51 12.85 -2.54
N LYS A 111 0.07 13.52 -3.62
CA LYS A 111 -0.63 14.81 -3.56
C LYS A 111 -1.91 14.78 -2.73
N LYS A 112 -2.64 13.65 -2.76
CA LYS A 112 -3.87 13.47 -1.98
C LYS A 112 -3.58 13.06 -0.54
N ALA A 113 -2.58 12.19 -0.34
CA ALA A 113 -2.14 11.73 0.96
C ALA A 113 -1.63 12.90 1.81
N TYR A 114 -0.89 13.84 1.21
CA TYR A 114 -0.44 15.07 1.85
C TYR A 114 -1.58 15.88 2.48
N LYS A 115 -2.76 15.92 1.87
CA LYS A 115 -3.94 16.63 2.40
C LYS A 115 -4.63 15.90 3.58
N LYS A 116 -4.18 14.69 3.90
CA LYS A 116 -4.75 13.83 4.95
C LYS A 116 -3.78 13.61 6.12
N CYS A 117 -2.51 13.97 5.94
CA CYS A 117 -1.53 14.12 7.01
C CYS A 117 -1.90 15.33 7.87
#